data_AF-A0A1Y4B6S7-F1
#
_entry.id   AF-A0A1Y4B6S7-F1
#
_cell.length_a   1.000
_cell.length_b   1.000
_cell.length_c   1.000
_cell.angle_alpha   90.00
_cell.angle_beta   90.00
_cell.angle_gamma   90.00
#
_symmetry.space_group_name_H-M   'P 1'
#
loop_
_entity.id
_entity.type
_entity.pdbx_description
1 polymer ?
#
loop_
_entity_poly.entity_id
_entity_poly.type
_entity_poly.pdbx_seq_one_letter_code
_entity_poly.pdbx_strand_id
1 'polypeptide(L)'
;MPKKYSEEEKQEIISAYQLGRPLTDIRGKFGVAPSTIYRWVKDKKEYIAEENMLPMDIRNLLFQKERLEHILQIIRLSDLLAEAPLRRRLDILEDLHERFEQYNVHELCEALGVSRGTFYNHIFRRADRTKYQEEQQVLMVQVQQIFNDSKQRFGAEKIRVILSENGIHVGKKRIRQIMQELGLESVRENAKKAYMKRQEYHRRNLNSVYTRLG
;
A
#
# COMPACT_ATOMS: atom_id res chain seq x y z
N MET A 1 -48.31 47.74 -0.95
CA MET A 1 -47.38 48.02 0.17
C MET A 1 -46.74 46.71 0.61
N PRO A 2 -45.43 46.64 0.87
CA PRO A 2 -44.83 45.42 1.42
C PRO A 2 -45.47 45.11 2.78
N LYS A 3 -45.96 43.88 2.97
CA LYS A 3 -46.48 43.43 4.27
C LYS A 3 -45.38 43.60 5.31
N LYS A 4 -45.63 44.43 6.34
CA LYS A 4 -44.76 44.57 7.50
C LYS A 4 -45.15 43.49 8.49
N TYR A 5 -44.30 42.47 8.63
CA TYR A 5 -44.42 41.44 9.66
C TYR A 5 -43.86 42.00 10.98
N SER A 6 -44.56 41.75 12.10
CA SER A 6 -44.05 42.10 13.42
C SER A 6 -42.82 41.25 13.77
N GLU A 7 -42.01 41.70 14.74
CA GLU A 7 -40.85 40.91 15.18
C GLU A 7 -41.26 39.58 15.84
N GLU A 8 -42.40 39.55 16.54
CA GLU A 8 -42.97 38.34 17.13
C GLU A 8 -43.39 37.33 16.05
N GLU A 9 -44.08 37.79 15.00
CA GLU A 9 -44.48 36.96 13.86
C GLU A 9 -43.26 36.39 13.12
N LYS A 10 -42.22 37.21 12.91
CA LYS A 10 -40.96 36.76 12.32
C LYS A 10 -40.31 35.66 13.17
N GLN A 11 -40.29 35.82 14.49
CA GLN A 11 -39.72 34.82 15.39
C GLN A 11 -40.53 33.51 15.36
N GLU A 12 -41.87 33.56 15.38
CA GLU A 12 -42.72 32.36 15.29
C GLU A 12 -42.48 31.61 13.96
N ILE A 13 -42.41 32.33 12.84
CA ILE A 13 -42.19 31.76 11.50
C ILE A 13 -40.81 31.10 11.40
N ILE A 14 -39.76 31.76 11.90
CA ILE A 14 -38.41 31.20 11.87
C ILE A 14 -38.33 29.95 12.76
N SER A 15 -38.89 30.00 13.98
CA SER A 15 -38.93 28.84 14.88
C SER A 15 -39.70 27.67 14.26
N ALA A 16 -40.85 27.93 13.64
CA ALA A 16 -41.62 26.89 12.95
C ALA A 16 -40.84 26.23 11.80
N TYR A 17 -40.11 27.02 11.01
CA TYR A 17 -39.24 26.51 9.95
C TYR A 17 -38.05 25.71 10.51
N GLN A 18 -37.41 26.21 11.56
CA GLN A 18 -36.28 25.55 12.22
C GLN A 18 -36.67 24.21 12.86
N LEU A 19 -37.89 24.12 13.42
CA LEU A 19 -38.50 22.90 13.92
C LEU A 19 -38.91 21.91 12.81
N GLY A 20 -38.67 22.23 11.53
CA GLY A 20 -38.86 21.32 10.41
C GLY A 20 -40.26 21.31 9.80
N ARG A 21 -41.11 22.30 10.09
CA ARG A 21 -42.43 22.40 9.44
C ARG A 21 -42.27 22.69 7.93
N PRO A 22 -43.08 22.05 7.07
CA PRO A 22 -43.05 22.30 5.63
C PRO A 22 -43.33 23.76 5.28
N LEU A 23 -42.60 24.31 4.30
CA LEU A 23 -42.80 25.68 3.82
C LEU A 23 -44.19 25.90 3.21
N THR A 24 -44.84 24.85 2.71
CA THR A 24 -46.24 24.89 2.24
C THR A 24 -47.19 25.30 3.35
N ASP A 25 -46.96 24.78 4.55
CA ASP A 25 -47.82 24.97 5.71
C ASP A 25 -47.57 26.34 6.34
N ILE A 26 -46.31 26.74 6.41
CA ILE A 26 -45.90 28.08 6.87
C ILE A 26 -46.44 29.15 5.92
N ARG A 27 -46.34 28.92 4.60
CA ARG A 27 -46.92 29.81 3.58
C ARG A 27 -48.44 29.86 3.69
N GLY A 28 -49.10 28.73 3.91
CA GLY A 28 -50.55 28.66 4.08
C GLY A 28 -51.03 29.41 5.32
N LYS A 29 -50.33 29.25 6.45
CA LYS A 29 -50.70 29.86 7.74
C LYS A 29 -50.40 31.36 7.82
N PHE A 30 -49.23 31.79 7.35
CA PHE A 30 -48.74 33.17 7.54
C PHE A 30 -48.67 34.01 6.26
N GLY A 31 -48.89 33.41 5.08
CA GLY A 31 -48.86 34.11 3.80
C GLY A 31 -47.50 34.72 3.46
N VAL A 32 -46.40 34.12 3.93
CA VAL A 32 -45.02 34.60 3.71
C VAL A 32 -44.38 33.87 2.54
N ALA A 33 -43.67 34.61 1.68
CA ALA A 33 -42.91 34.02 0.58
C ALA A 33 -41.70 33.21 1.11
N PRO A 34 -41.39 32.04 0.53
CA PRO A 34 -40.25 31.22 0.96
C PRO A 34 -38.91 31.96 0.95
N SER A 35 -38.67 32.82 -0.06
CA SER A 35 -37.46 33.66 -0.16
C SER A 35 -37.25 34.57 1.05
N THR A 36 -38.32 35.08 1.64
CA THR A 36 -38.29 35.93 2.82
C THR A 36 -37.88 35.13 4.06
N ILE A 37 -38.41 33.92 4.21
CA ILE A 37 -38.08 33.00 5.31
C ILE A 37 -36.61 32.60 5.21
N TYR A 38 -36.13 32.23 4.02
CA TYR A 38 -34.72 31.89 3.82
C TYR A 38 -33.77 33.03 4.18
N ARG A 39 -34.11 34.27 3.82
CA ARG A 39 -33.33 35.45 4.20
C ARG A 39 -33.27 35.61 5.72
N TRP A 40 -34.42 35.57 6.40
CA TRP A 40 -34.48 35.70 7.86
C TRP A 40 -33.74 34.59 8.61
N VAL A 41 -33.80 33.36 8.10
CA VAL A 41 -33.08 32.22 8.68
C VAL A 41 -31.57 32.35 8.46
N LYS A 42 -31.14 32.85 7.30
CA LYS A 42 -29.73 33.12 7.01
C LYS A 42 -29.15 34.15 7.98
N ASP A 43 -29.87 35.25 8.18
CA ASP A 43 -29.46 36.33 9.09
C ASP A 43 -29.36 35.85 10.56
N LYS A 44 -30.13 34.84 10.96
CA LYS A 44 -30.07 34.23 12.31
C LYS A 44 -29.08 33.08 12.46
N LYS A 45 -28.75 32.35 11.38
CA LYS A 45 -27.83 31.19 11.45
C LYS A 45 -26.42 31.58 11.90
N GLU A 46 -25.99 32.80 11.63
CA GLU A 46 -24.70 33.33 12.11
C GLU A 46 -24.63 33.41 13.65
N TYR A 47 -25.77 33.42 14.36
CA TYR A 47 -25.83 33.57 15.82
C TYR A 47 -26.03 32.23 16.59
N ILE A 48 -26.46 31.16 15.91
CA ILE A 48 -26.85 29.86 16.55
C ILE A 48 -25.76 28.78 16.37
N ALA A 49 -24.70 29.07 15.60
CA ALA A 49 -23.75 28.08 15.11
C ALA A 49 -22.97 27.29 16.18
N GLU A 50 -22.94 27.71 17.44
CA GLU A 50 -22.06 27.11 18.45
C GLU A 50 -22.72 26.14 19.45
N GLU A 51 -24.04 26.12 19.63
CA GLU A 51 -24.62 25.34 20.76
C GLU A 51 -25.79 24.38 20.46
N ASN A 52 -26.52 24.48 19.33
CA ASN A 52 -27.66 23.58 19.08
C ASN A 52 -27.91 23.29 17.58
N MET A 53 -27.85 22.01 17.18
CA MET A 53 -28.20 21.57 15.84
C MET A 53 -29.73 21.63 15.62
N LEU A 54 -30.19 22.35 14.61
CA LEU A 54 -31.64 22.55 14.37
C LEU A 54 -32.27 21.29 13.75
N PRO A 55 -33.55 20.97 14.04
CA PRO A 55 -34.26 19.81 13.46
C PRO A 55 -34.24 19.76 11.92
N MET A 56 -34.25 20.91 11.25
CA MET A 56 -34.11 20.98 9.79
C MET A 56 -32.71 20.54 9.31
N ASP A 57 -31.66 20.84 10.06
CA ASP A 57 -30.29 20.40 9.74
C ASP A 57 -30.16 18.88 9.92
N ILE A 58 -30.78 18.31 10.96
CA ILE A 58 -30.88 16.85 11.15
C ILE A 58 -31.61 16.20 9.95
N ARG A 59 -32.74 16.77 9.52
CA ARG A 59 -33.49 16.26 8.36
C ARG A 59 -32.66 16.28 7.08
N ASN A 60 -31.92 17.36 6.85
CA ASN A 60 -31.04 17.48 5.71
C ASN A 60 -29.91 16.43 5.75
N LEU A 61 -29.31 16.21 6.93
CA LEU A 61 -28.27 15.18 7.12
C LEU A 61 -28.81 13.78 6.87
N LEU A 62 -30.01 13.46 7.36
CA LEU A 62 -30.67 12.17 7.09
C LEU A 62 -30.89 11.96 5.60
N PHE A 63 -31.37 12.99 4.88
CA PHE A 63 -31.56 12.91 3.44
C PHE A 63 -30.24 12.73 2.68
N GLN A 64 -29.18 13.44 3.11
CA GLN A 64 -27.84 13.26 2.53
C GLN A 64 -27.31 11.85 2.76
N LYS A 65 -27.48 11.31 3.98
CA LYS A 65 -27.11 9.94 4.31
C LYS A 65 -27.82 8.93 3.41
N GLU A 66 -29.15 9.03 3.29
CA GLU A 66 -29.96 8.14 2.44
C GLU A 66 -29.52 8.21 0.97
N ARG A 67 -29.25 9.43 0.47
CA ARG A 67 -28.72 9.62 -0.88
C ARG A 67 -27.37 8.93 -1.09
N LEU A 68 -26.45 9.04 -0.14
CA LEU A 68 -25.13 8.40 -0.22
C LEU A 68 -25.24 6.88 -0.16
N GLU A 69 -26.12 6.35 0.69
CA GLU A 69 -26.42 4.91 0.77
C GLU A 69 -26.97 4.39 -0.57
N HIS A 70 -27.89 5.13 -1.21
CA HIS A 70 -28.38 4.79 -2.54
C HIS A 70 -27.28 4.80 -3.62
N ILE A 71 -26.39 5.80 -3.62
CA ILE A 71 -25.27 5.85 -4.57
C ILE A 71 -24.35 4.64 -4.39
N LEU A 72 -24.00 4.30 -3.14
CA LEU A 72 -23.18 3.13 -2.82
C LEU A 72 -23.85 1.85 -3.32
N GLN A 73 -25.17 1.73 -3.14
CA GLN A 73 -25.93 0.57 -3.61
C GLN A 73 -25.92 0.46 -5.14
N ILE A 74 -26.04 1.57 -5.87
CA ILE A 74 -25.95 1.59 -7.33
C ILE A 74 -24.56 1.11 -7.79
N ILE A 75 -23.48 1.61 -7.18
CA ILE A 75 -22.12 1.18 -7.50
C ILE A 75 -21.95 -0.32 -7.27
N ARG A 76 -22.46 -0.83 -6.13
CA ARG A 76 -22.41 -2.26 -5.81
C ARG A 76 -23.19 -3.11 -6.81
N LEU A 77 -24.37 -2.67 -7.24
CA LEU A 77 -25.21 -3.37 -8.22
C LEU A 77 -24.69 -3.27 -9.67
N SER A 78 -23.86 -2.27 -9.97
CA SER A 78 -23.31 -2.07 -11.31
C SER A 78 -22.19 -3.05 -11.68
N ASP A 79 -21.77 -3.94 -10.75
CA ASP A 79 -20.65 -4.89 -10.89
C ASP A 79 -19.30 -4.29 -11.30
N LEU A 80 -19.17 -2.96 -11.42
CA LEU A 80 -17.92 -2.26 -11.73
C LEU A 80 -16.77 -2.63 -10.77
N LEU A 81 -17.10 -2.86 -9.50
CA LEU A 81 -16.15 -3.32 -8.48
C LEU A 81 -15.83 -4.82 -8.58
N ALA A 82 -16.75 -5.63 -9.12
CA ALA A 82 -16.58 -7.05 -9.32
C ALA A 82 -15.71 -7.36 -10.55
N GLU A 83 -15.80 -6.54 -11.60
CA GLU A 83 -14.92 -6.62 -12.77
C GLU A 83 -13.45 -6.36 -12.42
N ALA A 84 -13.19 -5.56 -11.39
CA ALA A 84 -11.84 -5.29 -10.90
C ALA A 84 -11.25 -6.51 -10.18
N PRO A 85 -10.10 -7.05 -10.65
CA PRO A 85 -9.42 -8.15 -9.97
C PRO A 85 -9.12 -7.81 -8.51
N LEU A 86 -9.26 -8.80 -7.61
CA LEU A 86 -9.03 -8.62 -6.17
C LEU A 86 -7.67 -7.98 -5.88
N ARG A 87 -6.62 -8.35 -6.63
CA ARG A 87 -5.27 -7.78 -6.50
C ARG A 87 -5.27 -6.26 -6.71
N ARG A 88 -5.98 -5.78 -7.74
CA ARG A 88 -6.04 -4.35 -8.04
C ARG A 88 -6.77 -3.57 -6.95
N ARG A 89 -7.84 -4.15 -6.40
CA ARG A 89 -8.57 -3.58 -5.26
C ARG A 89 -7.71 -3.51 -4.01
N LEU A 90 -6.89 -4.52 -3.75
CA LEU A 90 -5.95 -4.54 -2.62
C LEU A 90 -4.85 -3.48 -2.78
N ASP A 91 -4.27 -3.32 -3.98
CA ASP A 91 -3.25 -2.29 -4.23
C ASP A 91 -3.85 -0.87 -4.03
N ILE A 92 -5.09 -0.63 -4.48
CA ILE A 92 -5.78 0.66 -4.24
C ILE A 92 -6.06 0.86 -2.74
N LEU A 93 -6.48 -0.17 -2.02
CA LEU A 93 -6.70 -0.08 -0.57
C LEU A 93 -5.43 0.29 0.19
N GLU A 94 -4.29 -0.29 -0.20
CA GLU A 94 -2.97 0.04 0.36
C GLU A 94 -2.63 1.50 0.12
N ASP A 95 -2.73 1.96 -1.14
CA ASP A 95 -2.48 3.36 -1.52
C ASP A 95 -3.37 4.35 -0.73
N LEU A 96 -4.65 4.02 -0.55
CA LEU A 96 -5.60 4.87 0.18
C LEU A 96 -5.31 4.87 1.68
N HIS A 97 -5.00 3.71 2.26
CA HIS A 97 -4.67 3.56 3.67
C HIS A 97 -3.38 4.32 4.05
N GLU A 98 -2.37 4.32 3.18
CA GLU A 98 -1.12 5.06 3.41
C GLU A 98 -1.27 6.57 3.22
N ARG A 99 -2.10 7.02 2.26
CA ARG A 99 -2.21 8.44 1.92
C ARG A 99 -3.20 9.20 2.80
N PHE A 100 -4.23 8.53 3.31
CA PHE A 100 -5.35 9.18 3.97
C PHE A 100 -5.59 8.60 5.37
N GLU A 101 -4.85 9.12 6.36
CA GLU A 101 -4.97 8.72 7.78
C GLU A 101 -6.37 8.95 8.37
N GLN A 102 -7.17 9.82 7.75
CA GLN A 102 -8.53 10.15 8.20
C GLN A 102 -9.55 9.02 7.97
N TYR A 103 -9.28 8.08 7.05
CA TYR A 103 -10.19 6.98 6.75
C TYR A 103 -9.74 5.71 7.45
N ASN A 104 -10.66 5.08 8.18
CA ASN A 104 -10.32 3.83 8.84
C ASN A 104 -10.41 2.65 7.85
N VAL A 105 -9.69 1.57 8.16
CA VAL A 105 -9.63 0.36 7.33
C VAL A 105 -11.01 -0.23 7.04
N HIS A 106 -11.96 -0.11 7.97
CA HIS A 106 -13.31 -0.65 7.79
C HIS A 106 -14.06 0.06 6.66
N GLU A 107 -14.04 1.40 6.64
CA GLU A 107 -14.68 2.20 5.60
C GLU A 107 -14.06 1.94 4.22
N LEU A 108 -12.74 1.87 4.14
CA LEU A 108 -12.02 1.58 2.90
C LEU A 108 -12.39 0.19 2.34
N CYS A 109 -12.38 -0.83 3.21
CA CYS A 109 -12.74 -2.20 2.84
C CYS A 109 -14.20 -2.31 2.36
N GLU A 110 -15.13 -1.67 3.06
CA GLU A 110 -16.56 -1.61 2.68
C GLU A 110 -16.79 -0.93 1.33
N ALA A 111 -16.04 0.14 1.05
CA ALA A 111 -16.15 0.89 -0.20
C ALA A 111 -15.66 0.10 -1.41
N LEU A 112 -14.58 -0.68 -1.26
CA LEU A 112 -13.99 -1.49 -2.35
C LEU A 112 -14.47 -2.95 -2.38
N GLY A 113 -15.41 -3.31 -1.52
CA GLY A 113 -15.98 -4.66 -1.46
C GLY A 113 -14.94 -5.74 -1.17
N VAL A 114 -14.01 -5.46 -0.24
CA VAL A 114 -12.95 -6.38 0.19
C VAL A 114 -13.15 -6.70 1.67
N SER A 115 -12.99 -7.97 2.06
CA SER A 115 -13.06 -8.32 3.48
C SER A 115 -11.84 -7.80 4.24
N ARG A 116 -12.04 -7.32 5.47
CA ARG A 116 -10.94 -6.85 6.35
C ARG A 116 -9.83 -7.89 6.52
N GLY A 117 -10.20 -9.15 6.70
CA GLY A 117 -9.23 -10.25 6.83
C GLY A 117 -8.38 -10.41 5.57
N THR A 118 -8.96 -10.25 4.38
CA THR A 118 -8.21 -10.27 3.11
C THR A 118 -7.21 -9.12 3.03
N PHE A 119 -7.61 -7.91 3.44
CA PHE A 119 -6.74 -6.74 3.42
C PHE A 119 -5.59 -6.84 4.43
N TYR A 120 -5.86 -7.21 5.68
CA TYR A 120 -4.81 -7.45 6.66
C TYR A 120 -3.85 -8.55 6.21
N ASN A 121 -4.36 -9.67 5.69
CA ASN A 121 -3.52 -10.71 5.12
C ASN A 121 -2.65 -10.21 3.97
N HIS A 122 -3.13 -9.27 3.15
CA HIS A 122 -2.37 -8.66 2.08
C HIS A 122 -1.18 -7.86 2.63
N ILE A 123 -1.43 -6.96 3.59
CA ILE A 123 -0.40 -6.12 4.21
C ILE A 123 0.64 -6.99 4.94
N PHE A 124 0.19 -7.91 5.82
CA PHE A 124 1.11 -8.74 6.61
C PHE A 124 1.97 -9.65 5.71
N ARG A 125 1.37 -10.32 4.72
CA ARG A 125 2.14 -11.16 3.79
C ARG A 125 3.12 -10.36 2.94
N ARG A 126 2.81 -9.11 2.59
CA ARG A 126 3.75 -8.23 1.89
C ARG A 126 4.89 -7.80 2.80
N ALA A 127 4.62 -7.41 4.03
CA ALA A 127 5.66 -7.04 5.00
C ALA A 127 6.66 -8.21 5.18
N ASP A 128 6.15 -9.44 5.37
CA ASP A 128 6.98 -10.63 5.47
C ASP A 128 7.80 -10.91 4.20
N ARG A 129 7.17 -10.75 3.03
CA ARG A 129 7.87 -10.91 1.73
C ARG A 129 8.96 -9.86 1.53
N THR A 130 8.70 -8.61 1.90
CA THR A 130 9.64 -7.50 1.73
C THR A 130 10.86 -7.72 2.62
N LYS A 131 10.65 -8.05 3.90
CA LYS A 131 11.72 -8.39 4.83
C LYS A 131 12.55 -9.59 4.35
N TYR A 132 11.88 -10.66 3.88
CA TYR A 132 12.58 -11.81 3.31
C TYR A 132 13.42 -11.44 2.08
N GLN A 133 12.89 -10.58 1.20
CA GLN A 133 13.60 -10.09 0.02
C GLN A 133 14.82 -9.24 0.40
N GLU A 134 14.69 -8.36 1.38
CA GLU A 134 15.80 -7.57 1.92
C GLU A 134 16.90 -8.47 2.52
N GLU A 135 16.52 -9.43 3.38
CA GLU A 135 17.47 -10.41 3.94
C GLU A 135 18.16 -11.23 2.85
N GLN A 136 17.41 -11.62 1.81
CA GLN A 136 17.96 -12.34 0.66
C GLN A 136 18.94 -11.47 -0.12
N GLN A 137 18.64 -10.19 -0.37
CA GLN A 137 19.55 -9.26 -1.05
C GLN A 137 20.84 -9.05 -0.25
N VAL A 138 20.73 -8.84 1.07
CA VAL A 138 21.90 -8.71 1.96
C VAL A 138 22.78 -9.96 1.88
N LEU A 139 22.18 -11.15 1.92
CA LEU A 139 22.90 -12.41 1.79
C LEU A 139 23.56 -12.57 0.41
N MET A 140 22.89 -12.17 -0.67
CA MET A 140 23.45 -12.19 -2.03
C MET A 140 24.70 -11.31 -2.13
N VAL A 141 24.66 -10.10 -1.57
CA VAL A 141 25.81 -9.18 -1.52
C VAL A 141 26.98 -9.80 -0.76
N GLN A 142 26.74 -10.43 0.39
CA GLN A 142 27.80 -11.08 1.17
C GLN A 142 28.41 -12.28 0.44
N VAL A 143 27.59 -13.10 -0.23
CA VAL A 143 28.08 -14.22 -1.06
C VAL A 143 28.96 -13.70 -2.19
N GLN A 144 28.52 -12.64 -2.87
CA GLN A 144 29.29 -12.00 -3.94
C GLN A 144 30.63 -11.46 -3.44
N GLN A 145 30.62 -10.79 -2.28
CA GLN A 145 31.82 -10.22 -1.68
C GLN A 145 32.85 -11.30 -1.35
N ILE A 146 32.44 -12.36 -0.62
CA ILE A 146 33.31 -13.50 -0.28
C ILE A 146 33.85 -14.18 -1.55
N PHE A 147 33.00 -14.32 -2.58
CA PHE A 147 33.42 -14.89 -3.85
C PHE A 147 34.52 -14.05 -4.51
N ASN A 148 34.35 -12.72 -4.57
CA ASN A 148 35.33 -11.79 -5.14
C ASN A 148 36.64 -11.78 -4.33
N ASP A 149 36.56 -11.72 -3.00
CA ASP A 149 37.72 -11.72 -2.10
C ASP A 149 38.52 -13.02 -2.21
N SER A 150 37.85 -14.13 -2.52
CA SER A 150 38.51 -15.41 -2.79
C SER A 150 39.23 -15.49 -4.13
N LYS A 151 39.21 -14.41 -4.93
CA LYS A 151 39.60 -14.37 -6.34
C LYS A 151 38.77 -15.37 -7.17
N GLN A 152 37.47 -15.46 -6.86
CA GLN A 152 36.49 -16.31 -7.55
C GLN A 152 36.77 -17.82 -7.45
N ARG A 153 37.66 -18.25 -6.53
CA ARG A 153 38.04 -19.67 -6.38
C ARG A 153 37.06 -20.44 -5.50
N PHE A 154 36.32 -19.78 -4.63
CA PHE A 154 35.46 -20.47 -3.67
C PHE A 154 34.13 -20.91 -4.29
N GLY A 155 33.77 -22.16 -4.04
CA GLY A 155 32.43 -22.68 -4.30
C GLY A 155 31.56 -22.60 -3.05
N ALA A 156 30.28 -22.97 -3.20
CA ALA A 156 29.26 -22.85 -2.15
C ALA A 156 29.66 -23.39 -0.76
N GLU A 157 30.45 -24.46 -0.66
CA GLU A 157 30.88 -24.98 0.65
C GLU A 157 31.86 -24.04 1.35
N LYS A 158 32.85 -23.49 0.65
CA LYS A 158 33.84 -22.59 1.26
C LYS A 158 33.22 -21.26 1.64
N ILE A 159 32.31 -20.75 0.79
CA ILE A 159 31.53 -19.54 1.10
C ILE A 159 30.67 -19.76 2.35
N ARG A 160 30.04 -20.95 2.47
CA ARG A 160 29.27 -21.32 3.67
C ARG A 160 30.09 -21.26 4.95
N VAL A 161 31.30 -21.82 4.93
CA VAL A 161 32.18 -21.83 6.11
C VAL A 161 32.50 -20.40 6.53
N ILE A 162 32.88 -19.54 5.59
CA ILE A 162 33.20 -18.12 5.87
C ILE A 162 31.97 -17.35 6.38
N LEU A 163 30.80 -17.58 5.80
CA LEU A 163 29.56 -16.98 6.31
C LEU A 163 29.29 -17.44 7.75
N SER A 164 29.51 -18.71 8.06
CA SER A 164 29.34 -19.25 9.41
C SER A 164 30.32 -18.64 10.41
N GLU A 165 31.58 -18.42 9.99
CA GLU A 165 32.60 -17.71 10.79
C GLU A 165 32.19 -16.25 11.07
N ASN A 166 31.49 -15.62 10.12
CA ASN A 166 30.88 -14.29 10.27
C ASN A 166 29.52 -14.32 11.00
N GLY A 167 29.14 -15.43 11.62
CA GLY A 167 27.89 -15.59 12.39
C GLY A 167 26.64 -15.92 11.57
N ILE A 168 26.75 -16.08 10.25
CA ILE A 168 25.62 -16.28 9.33
C ILE A 168 25.51 -17.75 8.95
N HIS A 169 24.52 -18.42 9.54
CA HIS A 169 24.32 -19.86 9.39
C HIS A 169 23.32 -20.16 8.27
N VAL A 170 23.83 -20.46 7.08
CA VAL A 170 23.03 -20.75 5.90
C VAL A 170 23.38 -22.13 5.31
N GLY A 171 22.37 -22.85 4.81
CA GLY A 171 22.58 -24.14 4.16
C GLY A 171 23.30 -24.02 2.81
N LYS A 172 24.15 -25.00 2.48
CA LYS A 172 24.89 -25.08 1.21
C LYS A 172 23.99 -24.94 -0.02
N LYS A 173 22.78 -25.52 0.01
CA LYS A 173 21.82 -25.47 -1.10
C LYS A 173 21.39 -24.03 -1.42
N ARG A 174 21.11 -23.23 -0.38
CA ARG A 174 20.70 -21.82 -0.52
C ARG A 174 21.84 -20.98 -1.10
N ILE A 175 23.07 -21.19 -0.63
CA ILE A 175 24.25 -20.51 -1.20
C ILE A 175 24.47 -20.92 -2.67
N ARG A 176 24.27 -22.20 -3.01
CA ARG A 176 24.38 -22.66 -4.40
C ARG A 176 23.35 -21.98 -5.31
N GLN A 177 22.11 -21.83 -4.85
CA GLN A 177 21.07 -21.12 -5.60
C GLN A 177 21.44 -19.66 -5.80
N ILE A 178 21.91 -18.98 -4.75
CA ILE A 178 22.41 -17.59 -4.84
C ILE A 178 23.55 -17.48 -5.85
N MET A 179 24.52 -18.39 -5.82
CA MET A 179 25.61 -18.41 -6.80
C MET A 179 25.08 -18.58 -8.23
N GLN A 180 24.09 -19.44 -8.45
CA GLN A 180 23.47 -19.63 -9.77
C GLN A 180 22.70 -18.39 -10.23
N GLU A 181 21.93 -17.77 -9.34
CA GLU A 181 21.18 -16.53 -9.61
C GLU A 181 22.11 -15.36 -9.96
N LEU A 182 23.28 -15.30 -9.32
CA LEU A 182 24.32 -14.30 -9.58
C LEU A 182 25.29 -14.68 -10.71
N GLY A 183 25.14 -15.86 -11.34
CA GLY A 183 26.05 -16.32 -12.39
C GLY A 183 27.49 -16.60 -11.92
N LEU A 184 27.68 -16.94 -10.65
CA LEU A 184 28.98 -17.18 -10.04
C LEU A 184 29.42 -18.63 -10.17
N GLU A 185 30.55 -18.84 -10.84
CA GLU A 185 31.18 -20.14 -11.00
C GLU A 185 32.59 -20.15 -10.44
N SER A 186 32.86 -21.10 -9.54
CA SER A 186 34.18 -21.27 -8.92
C SER A 186 35.24 -21.59 -9.97
N VAL A 187 36.23 -20.70 -10.09
CA VAL A 187 37.41 -20.90 -10.92
C VAL A 187 38.29 -21.95 -10.25
N ARG A 188 38.31 -23.15 -10.84
CA ARG A 188 39.25 -24.19 -10.45
C ARG A 188 40.58 -23.91 -11.15
N GLU A 189 41.57 -23.42 -10.40
CA GLU A 189 42.96 -23.66 -10.77
C GLU A 189 43.14 -25.18 -10.81
N ASN A 190 43.20 -25.76 -12.01
CA ASN A 190 43.49 -27.16 -12.18
C ASN A 190 44.95 -27.38 -11.76
N ALA A 191 45.23 -27.46 -10.47
CA ALA A 191 46.55 -27.76 -9.92
C ALA A 191 47.14 -29.02 -10.58
N LYS A 192 46.28 -30.00 -10.89
CA LYS A 192 46.64 -31.20 -11.67
C LYS A 192 47.02 -30.88 -13.12
N LYS A 193 46.29 -30.03 -13.85
CA LYS A 193 46.67 -29.63 -15.22
C LYS A 193 47.93 -28.77 -15.22
N ALA A 194 48.07 -27.84 -14.28
CA ALA A 194 49.26 -26.99 -14.15
C ALA A 194 50.51 -27.80 -13.74
N TYR A 195 50.35 -28.81 -12.87
CA TYR A 195 51.39 -29.78 -12.53
C TYR A 195 51.77 -30.63 -13.75
N MET A 196 50.78 -31.20 -14.46
CA MET A 196 51.00 -31.98 -15.69
C MET A 196 51.73 -31.16 -16.77
N LYS A 197 51.36 -29.88 -16.96
CA LYS A 197 52.01 -28.97 -17.92
C LYS A 197 53.47 -28.67 -17.54
N ARG A 198 53.77 -28.51 -16.24
CA ARG A 198 55.14 -28.36 -15.73
C ARG A 198 55.98 -29.62 -15.93
N GLN A 199 55.43 -30.79 -15.62
CA GLN A 199 56.10 -32.08 -15.87
C GLN A 199 56.40 -32.28 -17.36
N GLU A 200 55.46 -31.92 -18.24
CA GLU A 200 55.65 -32.03 -19.69
C GLU A 200 56.73 -31.06 -20.22
N TYR A 201 56.80 -29.84 -19.69
CA TYR A 201 57.87 -28.87 -19.98
C TYR A 201 59.25 -29.38 -19.55
N HIS A 202 59.38 -29.93 -18.34
CA HIS A 202 60.65 -30.51 -17.88
C HIS A 202 61.08 -31.71 -18.73
N ARG A 203 60.14 -32.58 -19.13
CA ARG A 203 60.41 -33.71 -20.02
C ARG A 203 60.91 -33.27 -21.41
N ARG A 204 60.29 -32.24 -22.01
CA ARG A 204 60.71 -31.70 -23.32
C ARG A 204 62.09 -31.04 -23.26
N ASN A 205 62.38 -30.30 -22.18
CA ASN A 205 63.68 -29.63 -22.03
C ASN A 205 64.82 -30.60 -21.70
N LEU A 206 64.56 -31.68 -20.95
CA LEU A 206 65.56 -32.74 -20.75
C LEU A 206 65.93 -33.41 -22.09
N ASN A 207 64.94 -33.71 -22.94
CA ASN A 207 65.17 -34.29 -24.26
C ASN A 207 65.90 -33.34 -25.24
N SER A 208 65.82 -32.03 -25.04
CA SER A 208 66.55 -31.03 -25.83
C SER A 208 68.02 -30.87 -25.44
N VAL A 209 68.42 -31.29 -24.23
CA VAL A 209 69.81 -31.22 -23.77
C VAL A 209 70.63 -32.42 -24.30
N TYR A 210 69.99 -33.58 -24.47
CA TYR A 210 70.65 -34.78 -25.04
C TYR A 210 70.80 -34.78 -26.57
N THR A 211 70.07 -33.90 -27.28
CA THR A 211 70.15 -33.79 -28.76
C THR A 211 71.17 -32.75 -29.25
N ARG A 212 71.85 -32.01 -28.36
CA ARG A 212 72.90 -31.02 -28.73
C ARG A 212 74.33 -31.43 -28.38
N LEU A 213 74.54 -32.66 -27.89
CA LEU A 213 75.85 -33.22 -27.55
C LEU A 213 76.18 -34.50 -28.34
N GLY A 214 75.52 -34.71 -29.49
CA GLY A 214 75.81 -35.79 -30.43
C GLY A 214 76.19 -35.24 -31.79
#